data_AF-K2G9P2-F1
#
_entry.id   AF-K2G9P2-F1
#
_cell.length_a   1.000
_cell.length_b   1.000
_cell.length_c   1.000
_cell.angle_alpha   90.00
_cell.angle_beta   90.00
_cell.angle_gamma   90.00
#
_symmetry.space_group_name_H-M   'P 1'
#
loop_
_entity.id
_entity.type
_entity.pdbx_description
1 polymer ?
#
loop_
_entity_poly.entity_id
_entity_poly.type
_entity_poly.pdbx_seq_one_letter_code
_entity_poly.pdbx_strand_id
1 'polypeptide(L)'
;MGLFFQKEKEEITKPMIIIRASIAILMASIFIFNLINGFGPASLKWIFILAAIGSVIDGIDKIFHKKPRKEYLLEFLFALLWFALGISFFYL
;
A
#
# COMPACT_ATOMS: atom_id res chain seq x y z
N MET A 1 -1.49 -35.92 -13.17
CA MET A 1 -2.01 -34.53 -13.25
C MET A 1 -2.01 -33.90 -11.86
N GLY A 2 -0.82 -33.67 -11.33
CA GLY A 2 -0.59 -33.00 -10.06
C GLY A 2 0.87 -32.55 -10.13
N LEU A 3 1.14 -31.28 -9.80
CA LEU A 3 2.45 -30.69 -9.47
C LEU A 3 2.53 -29.16 -9.65
N PHE A 4 1.46 -28.44 -10.05
CA PHE A 4 1.56 -26.99 -10.35
C PHE A 4 0.74 -26.04 -9.48
N PHE A 5 0.04 -26.53 -8.46
CA PHE A 5 -0.66 -25.68 -7.49
C PHE A 5 -0.14 -25.93 -6.08
N GLN A 6 1.18 -25.93 -5.90
CA GLN A 6 1.71 -25.61 -4.59
C GLN A 6 1.54 -24.10 -4.45
N LYS A 7 0.38 -23.69 -3.93
CA LYS A 7 0.25 -22.36 -3.32
C LYS A 7 1.32 -22.35 -2.23
N GLU A 8 2.50 -21.83 -2.55
CA GLU A 8 3.45 -21.41 -1.53
C GLU A 8 2.60 -20.59 -0.56
N LYS A 9 2.40 -21.12 0.64
CA LYS A 9 1.82 -20.33 1.72
C LYS A 9 2.71 -19.10 1.75
N GLU A 10 2.17 -17.95 1.35
CA GLU A 10 2.86 -16.70 1.58
C GLU A 10 3.20 -16.73 3.06
N GLU A 11 4.48 -16.90 3.38
CA GLU A 11 4.96 -16.72 4.74
C GLU A 11 4.87 -15.23 4.99
N ILE A 12 3.66 -14.73 5.22
CA ILE A 12 3.45 -13.35 5.61
C ILE A 12 3.99 -13.27 7.03
N THR A 13 5.07 -12.54 7.22
CA THR A 13 5.58 -12.27 8.56
C THR A 13 4.48 -11.61 9.39
N LYS A 14 4.16 -12.18 10.56
CA LYS A 14 3.20 -11.62 11.53
C LYS A 14 3.31 -10.08 11.74
N PRO A 15 4.50 -9.47 11.85
CA PRO A 15 4.62 -8.01 11.97
C PRO A 15 4.10 -7.25 10.73
N MET A 16 4.23 -7.84 9.55
CA MET A 16 3.78 -7.22 8.30
C MET A 16 2.26 -7.09 8.21
N ILE A 17 1.54 -8.10 8.70
CA ILE A 17 0.07 -8.08 8.80
C ILE A 17 -0.36 -6.94 9.71
N ILE A 18 0.35 -6.72 10.82
CA ILE A 18 0.04 -5.66 11.77
C ILE A 18 0.27 -4.28 11.14
N ILE A 19 1.39 -4.10 10.42
CA ILE A 19 1.69 -2.84 9.72
C ILE A 19 0.63 -2.56 8.65
N ARG A 20 0.28 -3.54 7.81
CA ARG A 20 -0.79 -3.40 6.80
C ARG A 20 -2.13 -3.03 7.44
N ALA A 21 -2.52 -3.74 8.50
CA ALA A 21 -3.77 -3.46 9.20
C ALA A 21 -3.77 -2.06 9.81
N SER A 22 -2.65 -1.62 10.39
CA SER A 22 -2.51 -0.28 10.96
C SER A 22 -2.62 0.83 9.90
N ILE A 23 -1.95 0.67 8.74
CA ILE A 23 -2.05 1.60 7.61
C ILE A 23 -3.47 1.63 7.04
N ALA A 24 -4.12 0.47 6.91
CA ALA A 24 -5.50 0.38 6.44
C ALA A 24 -6.49 1.08 7.39
N ILE A 25 -6.32 0.91 8.70
CA ILE A 25 -7.12 1.60 9.72
C ILE A 25 -6.91 3.12 9.63
N LEU A 26 -5.65 3.58 9.52
CA LEU A 26 -5.34 5.00 9.35
C LEU A 26 -5.98 5.59 8.09
N MET A 27 -5.88 4.90 6.95
CA MET A 27 -6.53 5.33 5.72
C MET A 27 -8.05 5.39 5.86
N ALA A 28 -8.67 4.38 6.48
CA ALA A 28 -10.11 4.36 6.72
C ALA A 28 -10.56 5.50 7.66
N SER A 29 -9.82 5.78 8.73
CA SER A 29 -10.11 6.89 9.64
C SER A 29 -10.03 8.24 8.93
N ILE A 30 -8.99 8.47 8.11
CA ILE A 30 -8.87 9.70 7.32
C ILE A 30 -10.02 9.79 6.31
N PHE A 31 -10.41 8.68 5.69
CA PHE A 31 -11.53 8.65 4.75
C PHE A 31 -12.86 9.01 5.41
N ILE A 32 -13.16 8.45 6.60
CA ILE A 32 -14.36 8.78 7.38
C ILE A 32 -14.33 10.25 7.82
N PHE A 33 -13.17 10.75 8.26
CA PHE A 33 -13.01 12.15 8.65
C PHE A 33 -13.29 13.11 7.49
N ASN A 34 -12.92 12.74 6.26
CA ASN A 34 -13.22 13.49 5.05
C ASN A 34 -14.69 13.44 4.64
N LEU A 35 -15.36 12.30 4.85
CA LEU A 35 -16.80 12.19 4.61
C LEU A 35 -17.59 13.17 5.48
N ILE A 36 -17.15 13.39 6.72
CA ILE A 36 -17.86 14.25 7.69
C ILE A 36 -17.49 15.73 7.50
N ASN A 37 -16.22 16.06 7.29
CA ASN A 37 -15.74 17.45 7.23
C ASN A 37 -15.66 18.03 5.80
N GLY A 38 -16.00 17.23 4.79
CA GLY A 38 -15.88 17.58 3.37
C GLY A 38 -14.53 17.15 2.78
N PHE A 39 -14.57 16.65 1.54
CA PHE A 39 -13.38 16.21 0.81
C PHE A 39 -12.52 17.41 0.40
N GLY A 40 -11.51 17.71 1.21
CA GLY A 40 -10.48 18.70 0.89
C GLY A 40 -9.32 18.09 0.08
N PRO A 41 -8.69 18.85 -0.84
CA PRO A 41 -7.50 18.41 -1.58
C PRO A 41 -6.35 17.98 -0.64
N ALA A 42 -6.18 18.71 0.47
CA ALA A 42 -5.17 18.44 1.49
C ALA A 42 -5.33 17.06 2.14
N SER A 43 -6.54 16.57 2.29
CA SER A 43 -6.80 15.29 2.94
C SER A 43 -6.66 14.11 1.99
N LEU A 44 -7.03 14.28 0.72
CA LEU A 44 -6.78 13.32 -0.34
C LEU A 44 -5.27 13.09 -0.52
N LYS A 45 -4.47 14.16 -0.45
CA LYS A 45 -3.01 14.07 -0.42
C LYS A 45 -2.51 13.11 0.66
N TRP A 46 -3.01 13.22 1.90
CA TRP A 46 -2.59 12.34 2.99
C TRP A 46 -2.92 10.88 2.71
N ILE A 47 -4.10 10.58 2.17
CA ILE A 47 -4.50 9.21 1.80
C ILE A 47 -3.53 8.65 0.74
N PHE A 48 -3.21 9.41 -0.30
CA PHE A 48 -2.28 8.97 -1.34
C PHE A 48 -0.85 8.76 -0.83
N ILE A 49 -0.37 9.61 0.09
CA ILE A 49 0.94 9.43 0.73
C ILE A 49 0.96 8.16 1.58
N LEU A 50 -0.09 7.90 2.38
CA LEU A 50 -0.21 6.66 3.15
C LEU A 50 -0.26 5.42 2.24
N ALA A 51 -0.98 5.48 1.13
CA ALA A 51 -1.03 4.40 0.14
C ALA A 51 0.36 4.14 -0.49
N ALA A 52 1.11 5.20 -0.80
CA ALA A 52 2.48 5.08 -1.30
C ALA A 52 3.39 4.37 -0.30
N ILE A 53 3.35 4.79 0.97
CA ILE A 53 4.12 4.17 2.06
C ILE A 53 3.74 2.69 2.22
N GLY A 54 2.44 2.37 2.17
CA GLY A 54 1.94 0.99 2.21
C GLY A 54 2.53 0.11 1.10
N SER A 55 2.48 0.56 -0.15
CA SER A 55 3.08 -0.18 -1.27
C SER A 55 4.60 -0.29 -1.18
N VAL A 56 5.32 0.71 -0.65
CA VAL A 56 6.78 0.57 -0.42
C VAL A 56 7.07 -0.52 0.60
N ILE A 57 6.36 -0.51 1.72
CA ILE A 57 6.53 -1.51 2.77
C ILE A 57 6.24 -2.90 2.18
N ASP A 58 5.15 -3.05 1.42
CA ASP A 58 4.79 -4.29 0.75
C ASP A 58 5.82 -4.75 -0.29
N GLY A 59 6.40 -3.83 -1.05
CA GLY A 59 7.50 -4.11 -1.95
C GLY A 59 8.74 -4.63 -1.21
N ILE A 60 9.08 -4.01 -0.07
CA ILE A 60 10.21 -4.43 0.78
C ILE A 60 9.98 -5.83 1.35
N ASP A 61 8.79 -6.13 1.88
CA ASP A 61 8.47 -7.44 2.42
C ASP A 61 8.53 -8.54 1.36
N LYS A 62 8.05 -8.26 0.14
CA LYS A 62 8.20 -9.20 -0.99
C LYS A 62 9.67 -9.43 -1.37
N ILE A 63 10.54 -8.42 -1.24
CA ILE A 63 12.00 -8.59 -1.42
C ILE A 63 12.56 -9.52 -0.34
N PHE A 64 12.18 -9.32 0.93
CA PHE A 64 12.62 -10.16 2.05
C PHE A 64 12.17 -11.63 1.89
N HIS A 65 10.95 -11.87 1.41
CA HIS A 65 10.43 -13.22 1.15
C HIS A 65 10.88 -13.81 -0.19
N LYS A 66 11.85 -13.19 -0.88
CA LYS A 66 12.40 -13.65 -2.17
C LYS A 66 11.33 -13.93 -3.23
N LYS A 67 10.23 -13.17 -3.19
CA LYS A 67 9.16 -13.24 -4.18
C LYS A 67 9.68 -12.91 -5.57
N PRO A 68 9.02 -13.39 -6.64
CA PRO A 68 9.46 -13.15 -8.01
C PRO A 68 9.57 -11.65 -8.29
N ARG A 69 10.61 -11.28 -9.07
CA ARG A 69 10.96 -9.88 -9.36
C ARG A 69 9.80 -9.00 -9.80
N LYS A 70 8.87 -9.58 -10.56
CA LYS A 70 7.67 -8.89 -11.06
C LYS A 70 6.75 -8.41 -9.93
N GLU A 71 6.62 -9.19 -8.85
CA GLU A 71 5.68 -8.88 -7.77
C GLU A 71 6.11 -7.70 -6.90
N TYR A 72 7.41 -7.56 -6.58
CA TYR A 72 7.88 -6.38 -5.86
C TYR A 72 8.03 -5.16 -6.77
N LEU A 73 8.40 -5.35 -8.06
CA LEU A 73 8.48 -4.22 -9.00
C LEU A 73 7.12 -3.53 -9.20
N LEU A 74 6.04 -4.31 -9.26
CA LEU A 74 4.68 -3.78 -9.35
C LEU A 74 4.31 -2.95 -8.12
N GLU A 75 4.66 -3.41 -6.91
CA GLU A 75 4.42 -2.64 -5.67
C GLU A 75 5.18 -1.31 -5.69
N PHE A 76 6.45 -1.31 -6.10
CA PHE A 76 7.20 -0.06 -6.25
C PHE A 76 6.62 0.87 -7.32
N LEU A 77 6.08 0.30 -8.41
CA LEU A 77 5.39 1.07 -9.44
C LEU A 77 4.12 1.73 -8.88
N PHE A 78 3.33 1.00 -8.11
CA PHE A 78 2.16 1.53 -7.42
C PHE A 78 2.55 2.60 -6.39
N ALA A 79 3.60 2.37 -5.60
CA ALA A 79 4.11 3.38 -4.66
C ALA A 79 4.46 4.69 -5.37
N LEU A 80 5.16 4.62 -6.50
CA LEU A 80 5.48 5.78 -7.33
C LEU A 80 4.21 6.47 -7.87
N LEU A 81 3.23 5.68 -8.33
CA LEU A 81 1.96 6.20 -8.85
C LEU A 81 1.19 6.96 -7.78
N TRP A 82 1.05 6.36 -6.59
CA TRP A 82 0.39 6.98 -5.44
C TRP A 82 1.12 8.24 -4.98
N PHE A 83 2.45 8.22 -4.97
CA PHE A 83 3.25 9.38 -4.60
C PHE A 83 3.09 10.53 -5.60
N ALA A 84 3.10 10.24 -6.90
CA ALA A 84 2.86 11.23 -7.96
C ALA A 84 1.46 11.85 -7.89
N LEU A 85 0.44 11.04 -7.60
CA LEU A 85 -0.92 11.53 -7.35
C LEU A 85 -0.98 12.42 -6.11
N GLY A 86 -0.34 12.00 -5.01
CA GLY A 86 -0.28 12.80 -3.78
C GLY A 86 0.40 14.16 -3.98
N ILE A 87 1.46 14.21 -4.79
CA ILE A 87 2.12 15.48 -5.18
C ILE A 87 1.23 16.32 -6.09
N SER A 88 0.50 15.72 -7.02
CA SER A 88 -0.39 16.48 -7.91
C SER A 88 -1.48 17.22 -7.14
N PHE A 89 -2.03 16.60 -6.09
CA PHE A 89 -2.97 17.25 -5.15
C PHE A 89 -2.32 18.31 -4.25
N PHE A 90 -0.99 18.41 -4.18
CA PHE A 90 -0.31 19.50 -3.47
C PHE A 90 -0.28 20.80 -4.28
N TYR A 91 -0.30 20.71 -5.61
CA TYR A 91 -0.26 21.85 -6.52
C TYR A 91 -1.65 22.36 -6.93
N LEU A 92 -2.72 21.74 -6.43
CA LEU A 92 -4.12 22.07 -6.73
C LEU A 92 -4.79 22.73 -5.52
#